data_AF-A0A6J4PD89-F1
#
_entry.id   AF-A0A6J4PD89-F1
#
_cell.length_a   1.000
_cell.length_b   1.000
_cell.length_c   1.000
_cell.angle_alpha   90.00
_cell.angle_beta   90.00
_cell.angle_gamma   90.00
#
_symmetry.space_group_name_H-M   'P 1'
#
loop_
_entity.id
_entity.type
_entity.pdbx_description
1 polymer ?
#
loop_
_entity_poly.entity_id
_entity_poly.type
_entity_poly.pdbx_seq_one_letter_code
_entity_poly.pdbx_strand_id
1 'polypeptide(L)'
;RHYLEPRLAATIVVSYYCANAVIGPTMGNFHDICQMPLYVFSLLLAMEKRWWPLFGILATLILAVREDGGVVLFGVGVYLILSRRYPRTGLAVCILSFGYMIVLTNLIMPLFSADISQRFMMERFGQYADGNEASTLEIIWGMVSNPGRLVAQLFTPFFGKIRYLLGQWLPLALVPAFAPASWMIAGFPLLKLFLAKGESVLAINIRYAMTVVPGLFYGAILWWAQRQKEEDRMVREERMFLRFPSALFPLPSSSKFRRFWAFCICLSLFFTFTSNPNRTFSWILPDAIDPWVQVPLVRQWQHVSQVRPLLAQIPADASVAATNTIVPILSSRREILRFPMLELRNCPRSPRNAA
;
A
#
# COMPACT_ATOMS: atom_id res chain seq x y z
N ARG A 1 25.23 10.91 2.10
CA ARG A 1 24.38 11.13 3.30
C ARG A 1 23.56 12.38 3.03
N HIS A 2 22.25 12.29 3.19
CA HIS A 2 21.33 13.41 2.97
C HIS A 2 20.84 13.87 4.34
N TYR A 3 21.04 15.14 4.63
CA TYR A 3 20.56 15.78 5.84
C TYR A 3 19.64 16.90 5.39
N LEU A 4 18.43 16.92 5.93
CA LEU A 4 17.47 17.99 5.70
C LEU A 4 17.51 18.95 6.89
N GLU A 5 17.19 20.21 6.65
CA GLU A 5 16.90 21.16 7.72
C GLU A 5 15.83 20.56 8.67
N PRO A 6 15.96 20.71 10.01
CA PRO A 6 15.03 20.11 10.97
C PRO A 6 13.55 20.41 10.70
N ARG A 7 13.22 21.63 10.24
CA ARG A 7 11.85 22.04 9.92
C ARG A 7 11.29 21.31 8.70
N LEU A 8 12.12 21.10 7.68
CA LEU A 8 11.74 20.37 6.47
C LEU A 8 11.54 18.89 6.78
N ALA A 9 12.44 18.31 7.57
CA ALA A 9 12.30 16.95 8.07
C ALA A 9 11.00 16.78 8.89
N ALA A 10 10.72 17.70 9.82
CA ALA A 10 9.50 17.69 10.61
C ALA A 10 8.25 17.79 9.75
N THR A 11 8.23 18.66 8.74
CA THR A 11 7.11 18.78 7.79
C THR A 11 6.84 17.46 7.08
N ILE A 12 7.88 16.78 6.59
CA ILE A 12 7.74 15.47 5.92
C ILE A 12 7.19 14.41 6.89
N VAL A 13 7.63 14.41 8.15
CA VAL A 13 7.11 13.49 9.17
C VAL A 13 5.63 13.77 9.46
N VAL A 14 5.25 15.04 9.62
CA VAL A 14 3.84 15.42 9.79
C VAL A 14 3.02 14.99 8.57
N SER A 15 3.52 15.21 7.35
CA SER A 15 2.90 14.73 6.12
C SER A 15 2.65 13.22 6.11
N TYR A 16 3.56 12.42 6.67
CA TYR A 16 3.40 10.97 6.75
C TYR A 16 2.20 10.60 7.63
N TYR A 17 2.15 11.14 8.84
CA TYR A 17 1.06 10.85 9.76
C TYR A 17 -0.27 11.48 9.36
N CYS A 18 -0.26 12.52 8.52
CA CYS A 18 -1.45 13.15 7.96
C CYS A 18 -1.87 12.60 6.59
N ALA A 19 -1.13 11.65 6.02
CA ALA A 19 -1.45 11.08 4.72
C ALA A 19 -2.68 10.17 4.79
N ASN A 20 -3.64 10.38 3.90
CA ASN A 20 -4.83 9.51 3.80
C ASN A 20 -4.44 8.03 3.61
N ALA A 21 -3.41 7.77 2.78
CA ALA A 21 -2.87 6.43 2.54
C ALA A 21 -2.21 5.77 3.76
N VAL A 22 -2.00 6.52 4.85
CA VAL A 22 -1.48 6.02 6.14
C VAL A 22 -2.62 5.94 7.15
N ILE A 23 -3.39 7.03 7.34
CA ILE A 23 -4.48 7.07 8.32
C ILE A 23 -5.57 6.06 7.98
N GLY A 24 -6.07 6.07 6.73
CA GLY A 24 -7.21 5.26 6.32
C GLY A 24 -7.02 3.77 6.62
N PRO A 25 -5.91 3.14 6.16
CA PRO A 25 -5.65 1.74 6.46
C PRO A 25 -5.42 1.46 7.94
N THR A 26 -4.76 2.38 8.66
CA THR A 26 -4.46 2.23 10.09
C THR A 26 -5.71 2.30 10.96
N MET A 27 -6.73 3.04 10.54
CA MET A 27 -8.05 3.07 11.17
C MET A 27 -8.93 1.88 10.78
N GLY A 28 -8.46 1.01 9.88
CA GLY A 28 -9.18 -0.19 9.46
C GLY A 28 -8.88 -1.41 10.31
N ASN A 29 -9.18 -2.58 9.74
CA ASN A 29 -8.87 -3.85 10.37
C ASN A 29 -7.36 -4.04 10.52
N PHE A 30 -6.95 -4.75 11.58
CA PHE A 30 -5.58 -5.24 11.68
C PHE A 30 -5.24 -6.08 10.45
N HIS A 31 -4.17 -5.69 9.74
CA HIS A 31 -3.76 -6.31 8.50
C HIS A 31 -2.25 -6.52 8.48
N ASP A 32 -1.82 -7.63 7.89
CA ASP A 32 -0.42 -7.99 7.61
C ASP A 32 0.48 -6.83 7.15
N ILE A 33 0.02 -6.01 6.20
CA ILE A 33 0.83 -4.94 5.57
C ILE A 33 1.22 -3.81 6.53
N CYS A 34 0.65 -3.71 7.74
CA CYS A 34 0.87 -2.55 8.62
C CYS A 34 2.35 -2.35 9.00
N GLN A 35 3.16 -3.40 8.94
CA GLN A 35 4.59 -3.38 9.24
C GLN A 35 5.46 -2.93 8.06
N MET A 36 4.93 -2.92 6.83
CA MET A 36 5.69 -2.61 5.61
C MET A 36 6.36 -1.24 5.65
N PRO A 37 5.71 -0.14 6.09
CA PRO A 37 6.39 1.15 6.16
C PRO A 37 7.63 1.12 7.05
N LEU A 38 7.54 0.50 8.23
CA LEU A 38 8.65 0.37 9.16
C LEU A 38 9.82 -0.35 8.50
N TYR A 39 9.57 -1.50 7.88
CA TYR A 39 10.64 -2.29 7.27
C TYR A 39 11.26 -1.61 6.06
N VAL A 40 10.46 -1.01 5.17
CA VAL A 40 10.99 -0.36 3.97
C VAL A 40 11.75 0.92 4.33
N PHE A 41 11.24 1.77 5.22
CA PHE A 41 12.00 2.95 5.67
C PHE A 41 13.30 2.56 6.37
N SER A 42 13.26 1.54 7.23
CA SER A 42 14.46 1.04 7.92
C SER A 42 15.45 0.44 6.92
N LEU A 43 14.98 -0.22 5.87
CA LEU A 43 15.82 -0.82 4.83
C LEU A 43 16.52 0.27 4.01
N LEU A 44 15.78 1.33 3.64
CA LEU A 44 16.33 2.49 2.96
C LEU A 44 17.32 3.26 3.85
N LEU A 45 17.06 3.35 5.15
CA LEU A 45 17.99 3.91 6.13
C LEU A 45 19.26 3.06 6.24
N ALA A 46 19.13 1.74 6.37
CA ALA A 46 20.25 0.80 6.43
C ALA A 46 21.11 0.90 5.16
N MET A 47 20.48 1.03 3.99
CA MET A 47 21.16 1.30 2.72
C MET A 47 21.94 2.62 2.75
N GLU A 48 21.32 3.72 3.21
CA GLU A 48 21.98 5.03 3.33
C GLU A 48 23.15 5.04 4.32
N LYS A 49 23.05 4.24 5.39
CA LYS A 49 24.10 4.06 6.40
C LYS A 49 25.10 2.94 6.07
N ARG A 50 24.86 2.17 5.01
CA ARG A 50 25.63 0.97 4.61
C ARG A 50 25.64 -0.14 5.67
N TRP A 51 24.57 -0.26 6.46
CA TRP A 51 24.37 -1.34 7.43
C TRP A 51 23.83 -2.59 6.74
N TRP A 52 24.68 -3.24 5.94
CA TRP A 52 24.28 -4.37 5.09
C TRP A 52 23.67 -5.58 5.83
N PRO A 53 24.12 -5.97 7.03
CA PRO A 53 23.46 -7.04 7.79
C PRO A 53 22.00 -6.68 8.12
N LEU A 54 21.76 -5.46 8.60
CA LEU A 54 20.41 -4.97 8.87
C LEU A 54 19.58 -4.86 7.58
N PHE A 55 20.19 -4.43 6.47
CA PHE A 55 19.54 -4.41 5.17
C PHE A 55 19.05 -5.80 4.76
N GLY A 56 19.88 -6.83 4.93
CA GLY A 56 19.53 -8.22 4.65
C GLY A 56 18.37 -8.71 5.52
N ILE A 57 18.43 -8.47 6.83
CA ILE A 57 17.36 -8.83 7.77
C ILE A 57 16.04 -8.17 7.36
N LEU A 58 16.05 -6.87 7.09
CA LEU A 58 14.85 -6.14 6.70
C LEU A 58 14.31 -6.57 5.33
N ALA A 59 15.18 -6.92 4.39
CA ALA A 59 14.77 -7.47 3.10
C ALA A 59 14.02 -8.80 3.29
N THR A 60 14.56 -9.69 4.13
CA THR A 60 13.89 -10.95 4.50
C THR A 60 12.56 -10.70 5.20
N LEU A 61 12.51 -9.76 6.16
CA LEU A 61 11.27 -9.42 6.86
C LEU A 61 10.20 -8.89 5.89
N ILE A 62 10.55 -8.05 4.92
CA ILE A 62 9.62 -7.57 3.89
C ILE A 62 9.01 -8.73 3.10
N LEU A 63 9.82 -9.72 2.71
CA LEU A 63 9.32 -10.91 2.01
C LEU A 63 8.41 -11.76 2.91
N ALA A 64 8.73 -11.85 4.20
CA ALA A 64 7.98 -12.64 5.17
C ALA A 64 6.62 -12.04 5.56
N VAL A 65 6.39 -10.74 5.38
CA VAL A 65 5.10 -10.11 5.71
C VAL A 65 3.98 -10.66 4.83
N ARG A 66 4.22 -10.77 3.52
CA ARG A 66 3.19 -11.14 2.55
C ARG A 66 3.78 -11.57 1.22
N GLU A 67 3.03 -12.35 0.46
CA GLU A 67 3.45 -12.89 -0.83
C GLU A 67 3.88 -11.83 -1.85
N ASP A 68 3.29 -10.64 -1.79
CA ASP A 68 3.60 -9.55 -2.70
C ASP A 68 4.64 -8.56 -2.16
N GLY A 69 5.21 -8.82 -0.98
CA GLY A 69 6.35 -8.06 -0.45
C GLY A 69 7.53 -8.03 -1.43
N GLY A 70 7.68 -9.08 -2.24
CA GLY A 70 8.64 -9.14 -3.34
C GLY A 70 8.49 -8.00 -4.35
N VAL A 71 7.28 -7.52 -4.64
CA VAL A 71 7.08 -6.41 -5.59
C VAL A 71 7.65 -5.10 -5.05
N VAL A 72 7.49 -4.85 -3.74
CA VAL A 72 8.05 -3.67 -3.07
C VAL A 72 9.57 -3.74 -3.05
N LEU A 73 10.12 -4.90 -2.65
CA LEU A 73 11.56 -5.10 -2.58
C LEU A 73 12.23 -5.04 -3.97
N PHE A 74 11.56 -5.54 -5.00
CA PHE A 74 11.99 -5.41 -6.39
C PHE A 74 12.13 -3.94 -6.82
N GLY A 75 11.16 -3.09 -6.46
CA GLY A 75 11.24 -1.64 -6.70
C GLY A 75 12.46 -0.98 -6.03
N VAL A 76 12.82 -1.41 -4.82
CA VAL A 76 14.05 -0.95 -4.15
C VAL A 76 15.30 -1.43 -4.91
N GLY A 77 15.33 -2.68 -5.36
CA GLY A 77 16.42 -3.24 -6.16
C GLY A 77 16.63 -2.46 -7.47
N VAL A 78 15.55 -2.14 -8.18
CA VAL A 78 15.59 -1.31 -9.40
C VAL A 78 16.11 0.09 -9.10
N TYR A 79 15.66 0.72 -8.01
CA TYR A 79 16.19 2.00 -7.58
C TYR A 79 17.72 1.95 -7.35
N LEU A 80 18.24 0.89 -6.72
CA LEU A 80 19.68 0.72 -6.49
C LEU A 80 20.49 0.63 -7.78
N ILE A 81 19.92 0.00 -8.83
CA ILE A 81 20.51 -0.12 -10.16
C ILE A 81 20.46 1.22 -10.89
N LEU A 82 19.26 1.80 -11.03
CA LEU A 82 19.04 3.02 -11.83
C LEU A 82 19.68 4.26 -11.22
N SER A 83 19.73 4.36 -9.90
CA SER A 83 20.45 5.43 -9.20
C SER A 83 21.98 5.27 -9.26
N ARG A 84 22.47 4.16 -9.81
CA ARG A 84 23.89 3.77 -9.88
C ARG A 84 24.62 3.74 -8.53
N ARG A 85 23.89 3.71 -7.41
CA ARG A 85 24.48 3.73 -6.07
C ARG A 85 25.11 2.38 -5.72
N TYR A 86 24.36 1.29 -5.87
CA TYR A 86 24.78 -0.07 -5.54
C TYR A 86 24.21 -1.10 -6.53
N PRO A 87 24.62 -1.07 -7.80
CA PRO A 87 23.98 -1.86 -8.86
C PRO A 87 24.07 -3.37 -8.65
N ARG A 88 25.19 -3.88 -8.10
CA ARG A 88 25.35 -5.31 -7.78
C ARG A 88 24.37 -5.77 -6.71
N THR A 89 24.25 -5.01 -5.62
CA THR A 89 23.27 -5.30 -4.56
C THR A 89 21.85 -5.16 -5.08
N GLY A 90 21.57 -4.14 -5.91
CA GLY A 90 20.27 -3.98 -6.55
C GLY A 90 19.88 -5.17 -7.41
N LEU A 91 20.81 -5.69 -8.22
CA LEU A 91 20.59 -6.89 -9.02
C LEU A 91 20.30 -8.11 -8.14
N ALA A 92 21.09 -8.33 -7.08
CA ALA A 92 20.85 -9.41 -6.13
C ALA A 92 19.48 -9.31 -5.46
N VAL A 93 19.05 -8.11 -5.08
CA VAL A 93 17.73 -7.84 -4.49
C VAL A 93 16.60 -8.11 -5.50
N CYS A 94 16.77 -7.70 -6.76
CA CYS A 94 15.79 -8.02 -7.81
C CYS A 94 15.66 -9.53 -8.05
N ILE A 95 16.78 -10.25 -8.14
CA ILE A 95 16.80 -11.71 -8.32
C ILE A 95 16.13 -12.39 -7.12
N LEU A 96 16.50 -11.99 -5.90
CA LEU A 96 15.90 -12.52 -4.68
C LEU A 96 14.39 -12.29 -4.64
N SER A 97 13.95 -11.07 -4.94
CA SER A 97 12.53 -10.69 -4.88
C SER A 97 11.69 -11.44 -5.91
N PHE A 98 12.18 -11.49 -7.16
CA PHE A 98 11.50 -12.16 -8.25
C PHE A 98 11.49 -13.68 -8.07
N GLY A 99 12.65 -14.26 -7.70
CA GLY A 99 12.79 -15.67 -7.39
C GLY A 99 11.90 -16.10 -6.22
N TYR A 100 11.85 -15.29 -5.15
CA TYR A 100 10.95 -15.51 -4.02
C TYR A 100 9.49 -15.56 -4.48
N MET A 101 9.03 -14.60 -5.27
CA MET A 101 7.66 -14.59 -5.75
C MET A 101 7.32 -15.84 -6.58
N ILE A 102 8.20 -16.24 -7.51
CA ILE A 102 8.00 -17.44 -8.33
C ILE A 102 7.93 -18.70 -7.46
N VAL A 103 8.90 -18.87 -6.56
CA VAL A 103 8.95 -20.04 -5.67
C VAL A 103 7.74 -20.06 -4.74
N LEU A 104 7.38 -18.92 -4.16
CA LEU A 104 6.26 -18.84 -3.23
C LEU A 104 4.94 -19.20 -3.90
N THR A 105 4.65 -18.65 -5.09
CA THR A 105 3.33 -18.83 -5.72
C THR A 105 3.19 -20.16 -6.47
N ASN A 106 4.27 -20.72 -7.03
CA ASN A 106 4.21 -21.94 -7.84
C ASN A 106 4.65 -23.19 -7.07
N LEU A 107 5.46 -23.05 -6.02
CA LEU A 107 5.92 -24.19 -5.22
C LEU A 107 5.28 -24.19 -3.83
N ILE A 108 5.36 -23.08 -3.08
CA ILE A 108 4.98 -23.09 -1.66
C ILE A 108 3.46 -23.04 -1.47
N MET A 109 2.75 -22.07 -2.05
CA MET A 109 1.30 -21.92 -1.90
C MET A 109 0.49 -23.16 -2.31
N PRO A 110 0.78 -23.82 -3.46
CA PRO A 110 0.04 -25.01 -3.87
C PRO A 110 0.16 -26.19 -2.90
N LEU A 111 1.24 -26.27 -2.10
CA LEU A 111 1.39 -27.30 -1.06
C LEU A 111 0.35 -27.16 0.06
N PHE A 112 -0.16 -25.94 0.29
CA PHE A 112 -1.18 -25.68 1.31
C PHE A 112 -2.60 -25.74 0.74
N SER A 113 -2.81 -25.25 -0.48
CA SER A 113 -4.09 -25.36 -1.19
C SER A 113 -3.95 -24.98 -2.66
N ALA A 114 -4.43 -25.85 -3.56
CA ALA A 114 -4.46 -25.59 -5.00
C ALA A 114 -5.22 -24.28 -5.35
N ASP A 115 -6.29 -23.98 -4.60
CA ASP A 115 -7.14 -22.81 -4.83
C ASP A 115 -6.47 -21.45 -4.49
N ILE A 116 -5.46 -21.41 -3.61
CA ILE A 116 -4.99 -20.12 -3.04
C ILE A 116 -4.24 -19.29 -4.09
N SER A 117 -3.28 -19.89 -4.79
CA SER A 117 -2.50 -19.17 -5.81
C SER A 117 -3.35 -18.87 -7.05
N GLN A 118 -4.20 -19.81 -7.45
CA GLN A 118 -5.04 -19.71 -8.63
C GLN A 118 -6.13 -18.64 -8.45
N ARG A 119 -6.84 -18.62 -7.33
CA ARG A 119 -7.90 -17.63 -7.10
C ARG A 119 -7.36 -16.24 -6.90
N PHE A 120 -6.25 -16.06 -6.19
CA PHE A 120 -5.66 -14.73 -6.01
C PHE A 120 -5.24 -14.13 -7.37
N MET A 121 -4.54 -14.91 -8.19
CA MET A 121 -4.11 -14.46 -9.51
C MET A 121 -5.30 -14.22 -10.44
N MET A 122 -6.33 -15.06 -10.39
CA MET A 122 -7.54 -14.84 -11.19
C MET A 122 -8.36 -13.63 -10.72
N GLU A 123 -8.54 -13.43 -9.41
CA GLU A 123 -9.31 -12.31 -8.83
C GLU A 123 -8.68 -10.96 -9.21
N ARG A 124 -7.34 -10.88 -9.21
CA ARG A 124 -6.61 -9.63 -9.43
C ARG A 124 -6.09 -9.45 -10.85
N PHE A 125 -5.76 -10.52 -11.55
CA PHE A 125 -5.08 -10.48 -12.84
C PHE A 125 -5.71 -11.38 -13.90
N GLY A 126 -6.86 -12.00 -13.66
CA GLY A 126 -7.52 -12.91 -14.59
C GLY A 126 -7.81 -12.32 -15.98
N GLN A 127 -7.81 -11.00 -16.14
CA GLN A 127 -7.81 -10.35 -17.47
C GLN A 127 -6.59 -10.66 -18.34
N TYR A 128 -5.53 -11.27 -17.79
CA TYR A 128 -4.34 -11.70 -18.54
C TYR A 128 -4.23 -13.22 -18.67
N ALA A 129 -5.23 -13.97 -18.20
CA ALA A 129 -5.24 -15.43 -18.28
C ALA A 129 -6.31 -15.92 -19.27
N ASP A 130 -6.02 -17.05 -19.90
CA ASP A 130 -6.97 -17.80 -20.73
C ASP A 130 -7.45 -19.01 -19.91
N GLY A 131 -8.51 -18.83 -19.11
CA GLY A 131 -9.08 -19.90 -18.28
C GLY A 131 -9.68 -19.41 -16.96
N ASN A 132 -10.03 -20.38 -16.10
CA ASN A 132 -10.59 -20.13 -14.76
C ASN A 132 -9.53 -20.18 -13.65
N GLU A 133 -8.30 -20.56 -13.97
CA GLU A 133 -7.15 -20.69 -13.07
C GLU A 133 -5.92 -20.16 -13.79
N ALA A 134 -5.00 -19.51 -13.06
CA ALA A 134 -3.78 -18.98 -13.67
C ALA A 134 -2.59 -19.00 -12.71
N SER A 135 -1.44 -19.43 -13.21
CA SER A 135 -0.16 -19.33 -12.50
C SER A 135 0.45 -17.92 -12.64
N THR A 136 1.45 -17.59 -11.81
CA THR A 136 2.16 -16.29 -11.91
C THR A 136 2.85 -16.13 -13.26
N LEU A 137 3.41 -17.23 -13.78
CA LEU A 137 4.11 -17.23 -15.07
C LEU A 137 3.14 -17.05 -16.24
N GLU A 138 1.97 -17.68 -16.19
CA GLU A 138 0.92 -17.47 -17.20
C GLU A 138 0.43 -16.04 -17.24
N ILE A 139 0.23 -15.40 -16.08
CA ILE A 139 -0.15 -13.98 -16.02
C ILE A 139 0.92 -13.09 -16.63
N ILE A 140 2.20 -13.33 -16.30
CA ILE A 140 3.33 -12.57 -16.88
C ILE A 140 3.39 -12.79 -18.39
N TRP A 141 3.21 -14.04 -18.84
CA TRP A 141 3.17 -14.37 -20.26
C TRP A 141 2.02 -13.65 -20.96
N GLY A 142 0.80 -13.70 -20.40
CA GLY A 142 -0.36 -13.01 -20.94
C GLY A 142 -0.22 -11.48 -20.99
N MET A 143 0.48 -10.88 -20.02
CA MET A 143 0.87 -9.47 -20.05
C MET A 143 1.81 -9.14 -21.21
N VAL A 144 2.80 -10.00 -21.47
CA VAL A 144 3.78 -9.83 -22.55
C VAL A 144 3.17 -10.11 -23.93
N SER A 145 2.36 -11.15 -24.05
CA SER A 145 1.70 -11.55 -25.30
C SER A 145 0.58 -10.59 -25.72
N ASN A 146 0.01 -9.82 -24.78
CA ASN A 146 -1.07 -8.86 -25.05
C ASN A 146 -0.70 -7.42 -24.63
N PRO A 147 0.30 -6.79 -25.29
CA PRO A 147 0.79 -5.47 -24.90
C PRO A 147 -0.29 -4.38 -24.99
N GLY A 148 -1.20 -4.47 -25.97
CA GLY A 148 -2.33 -3.55 -26.09
C GLY A 148 -3.27 -3.58 -24.89
N ARG A 149 -3.53 -4.78 -24.34
CA ARG A 149 -4.34 -4.95 -23.13
C ARG A 149 -3.62 -4.42 -21.91
N LEU A 150 -2.31 -4.65 -21.79
CA LEU A 150 -1.50 -4.09 -20.72
C LEU A 150 -1.56 -2.56 -20.72
N VAL A 151 -1.35 -1.92 -21.87
CA VAL A 151 -1.43 -0.46 -22.00
C VAL A 151 -2.83 0.05 -21.69
N ALA A 152 -3.88 -0.56 -22.24
CA ALA A 152 -5.26 -0.19 -21.94
C ALA A 152 -5.55 -0.27 -20.44
N GLN A 153 -5.12 -1.37 -19.80
CA GLN A 153 -5.26 -1.55 -18.36
C GLN A 153 -4.47 -0.51 -17.58
N LEU A 154 -3.28 -0.07 -18.00
CA LEU A 154 -2.52 0.98 -17.30
C LEU A 154 -3.28 2.30 -17.18
N PHE A 155 -4.08 2.67 -18.19
CA PHE A 155 -4.81 3.93 -18.21
C PHE A 155 -6.30 3.81 -17.82
N THR A 156 -6.82 2.60 -17.63
CA THR A 156 -8.23 2.39 -17.25
C THR A 156 -8.35 1.93 -15.78
N PRO A 157 -9.25 2.49 -14.96
CA PRO A 157 -10.00 3.73 -15.16
C PRO A 157 -9.09 4.97 -15.00
N PHE A 158 -9.13 5.89 -15.96
CA PHE A 158 -8.19 7.01 -16.03
C PHE A 158 -8.30 7.95 -14.81
N PHE A 159 -9.50 8.48 -14.57
CA PHE A 159 -9.74 9.41 -13.46
C PHE A 159 -9.52 8.76 -12.09
N GLY A 160 -9.80 7.45 -11.96
CA GLY A 160 -9.57 6.71 -10.71
C GLY A 160 -8.08 6.68 -10.35
N LYS A 161 -7.20 6.44 -11.34
CA LYS A 161 -5.74 6.40 -11.13
C LYS A 161 -5.15 7.77 -10.88
N ILE A 162 -5.62 8.79 -11.60
CA ILE A 162 -5.21 10.17 -11.34
C ILE A 162 -5.62 10.59 -9.93
N ARG A 163 -6.87 10.32 -9.51
CA ARG A 163 -7.33 10.60 -8.15
C ARG A 163 -6.50 9.86 -7.10
N TYR A 164 -6.16 8.59 -7.35
CA TYR A 164 -5.32 7.80 -6.46
C TYR A 164 -3.93 8.42 -6.30
N LEU A 165 -3.27 8.79 -7.41
CA LEU A 165 -1.96 9.45 -7.39
C LEU A 165 -2.01 10.81 -6.69
N LEU A 166 -3.00 11.64 -7.02
CA LEU A 166 -3.20 12.93 -6.36
C LEU A 166 -3.38 12.75 -4.85
N GLY A 167 -4.16 11.77 -4.41
CA GLY A 167 -4.33 11.48 -2.99
C GLY A 167 -3.02 11.06 -2.30
N GLN A 168 -2.18 10.27 -2.99
CA GLN A 168 -0.86 9.86 -2.49
C GLN A 168 0.15 11.02 -2.43
N TRP A 169 0.08 11.95 -3.38
CA TRP A 169 1.03 13.07 -3.47
C TRP A 169 0.60 14.28 -2.65
N LEU A 170 -0.69 14.46 -2.41
CA LEU A 170 -1.27 15.59 -1.69
C LEU A 170 -0.57 15.88 -0.34
N PRO A 171 -0.38 14.91 0.58
CA PRO A 171 0.27 15.20 1.86
C PRO A 171 1.71 15.72 1.71
N LEU A 172 2.36 15.46 0.59
CA LEU A 172 3.71 15.91 0.23
C LEU A 172 3.71 17.11 -0.73
N ALA A 173 2.62 17.89 -0.75
CA ALA A 173 2.48 19.08 -1.62
C ALA A 173 2.77 18.80 -3.09
N LEU A 174 2.37 17.62 -3.58
CA LEU A 174 2.56 17.16 -4.96
C LEU A 174 4.03 16.95 -5.38
N VAL A 175 4.99 17.04 -4.47
CA VAL A 175 6.42 16.83 -4.75
C VAL A 175 6.72 15.47 -5.40
N PRO A 176 6.12 14.33 -4.98
CA PRO A 176 6.42 13.04 -5.60
C PRO A 176 6.09 12.96 -7.09
N ALA A 177 5.20 13.82 -7.61
CA ALA A 177 4.92 13.90 -9.05
C ALA A 177 6.19 14.24 -9.85
N PHE A 178 7.11 15.01 -9.26
CA PHE A 178 8.32 15.51 -9.90
C PHE A 178 9.60 14.87 -9.36
N ALA A 179 9.51 13.91 -8.42
CA ALA A 179 10.66 13.28 -7.79
C ALA A 179 10.95 11.92 -8.47
N PRO A 180 11.99 11.79 -9.33
CA PRO A 180 12.23 10.55 -10.08
C PRO A 180 12.48 9.34 -9.16
N ALA A 181 13.13 9.56 -8.02
CA ALA A 181 13.37 8.52 -7.03
C ALA A 181 12.07 7.95 -6.43
N SER A 182 11.00 8.75 -6.33
CA SER A 182 9.69 8.28 -5.86
C SER A 182 9.14 7.23 -6.82
N TRP A 183 9.22 7.50 -8.13
CA TRP A 183 8.77 6.59 -9.18
C TRP A 183 9.65 5.35 -9.33
N MET A 184 10.96 5.44 -9.10
CA MET A 184 11.85 4.28 -9.16
C MET A 184 11.52 3.23 -8.10
N ILE A 185 11.23 3.65 -6.86
CA ILE A 185 10.94 2.72 -5.76
C ILE A 185 9.46 2.33 -5.74
N ALA A 186 8.57 3.30 -5.85
CA ALA A 186 7.13 3.06 -5.78
C ALA A 186 6.55 2.56 -7.11
N GLY A 187 7.31 2.58 -8.20
CA GLY A 187 6.84 2.26 -9.55
C GLY A 187 6.30 0.84 -9.69
N PHE A 188 6.97 -0.16 -9.13
CA PHE A 188 6.48 -1.55 -9.19
C PHE A 188 5.24 -1.80 -8.32
N PRO A 189 5.19 -1.32 -7.06
CA PRO A 189 3.95 -1.29 -6.29
C PRO A 189 2.80 -0.58 -7.02
N LEU A 190 3.05 0.59 -7.63
CA LEU A 190 2.06 1.32 -8.42
C LEU A 190 1.62 0.53 -9.65
N LEU A 191 2.56 -0.06 -10.38
CA LEU A 191 2.30 -0.88 -11.55
C LEU A 191 1.39 -2.05 -11.19
N LYS A 192 1.70 -2.75 -10.10
CA LYS A 192 0.84 -3.82 -9.57
C LYS A 192 -0.58 -3.32 -9.32
N LEU A 193 -0.75 -2.17 -8.66
CA LEU A 193 -2.08 -1.62 -8.39
C LEU A 193 -2.81 -1.18 -9.66
N PHE A 194 -2.10 -0.64 -10.65
CA PHE A 194 -2.71 -0.16 -11.89
C PHE A 194 -3.07 -1.29 -12.84
N LEU A 195 -2.36 -2.41 -12.80
CA LEU A 195 -2.66 -3.59 -13.61
C LEU A 195 -3.66 -4.54 -12.93
N ALA A 196 -3.92 -4.39 -11.64
CA ALA A 196 -4.84 -5.25 -10.91
C ALA A 196 -6.31 -4.83 -11.07
N LYS A 197 -7.18 -5.84 -11.11
CA LYS A 197 -8.64 -5.71 -11.13
C LYS A 197 -9.21 -5.70 -9.71
N GLY A 198 -10.33 -5.02 -9.55
CA GLY A 198 -11.13 -4.99 -8.32
C GLY A 198 -11.41 -3.56 -7.84
N GLU A 199 -12.60 -3.33 -7.34
CA GLU A 199 -13.08 -1.99 -6.94
C GLU A 199 -12.24 -1.38 -5.81
N SER A 200 -11.66 -2.23 -4.97
CA SER A 200 -10.88 -1.83 -3.80
C SER A 200 -9.41 -1.50 -4.11
N VAL A 201 -8.88 -1.86 -5.28
CA VAL A 201 -7.44 -1.76 -5.57
C VAL A 201 -6.93 -0.32 -5.50
N LEU A 202 -7.71 0.63 -6.01
CA LEU A 202 -7.39 2.06 -6.02
C LEU A 202 -8.03 2.82 -4.86
N ALA A 203 -8.59 2.13 -3.87
CA ALA A 203 -9.11 2.77 -2.67
C ALA A 203 -7.93 3.21 -1.79
N ILE A 204 -7.71 4.52 -1.71
CA ILE A 204 -6.55 5.08 -0.98
C ILE A 204 -6.61 4.83 0.53
N ASN A 205 -7.81 4.61 1.07
CA ASN A 205 -8.06 4.40 2.49
C ASN A 205 -7.93 2.94 2.94
N ILE A 206 -7.46 2.03 2.08
CA ILE A 206 -7.25 0.63 2.43
C ILE A 206 -5.80 0.17 2.27
N ARG A 207 -5.48 -0.95 2.92
CA ARG A 207 -4.12 -1.49 3.14
C ARG A 207 -3.18 -1.50 1.94
N TYR A 208 -3.67 -1.65 0.72
CA TYR A 208 -2.81 -1.71 -0.47
C TYR A 208 -2.07 -0.40 -0.74
N ALA A 209 -2.68 0.74 -0.38
CA ALA A 209 -2.10 2.06 -0.58
C ALA A 209 -0.81 2.28 0.21
N MET A 210 -0.68 1.59 1.35
CA MET A 210 0.44 1.73 2.28
C MET A 210 1.77 1.20 1.71
N THR A 211 1.72 0.25 0.77
CA THR A 211 2.93 -0.32 0.15
C THR A 211 3.69 0.68 -0.75
N VAL A 212 2.98 1.70 -1.25
CA VAL A 212 3.51 2.75 -2.13
C VAL A 212 4.18 3.87 -1.33
N VAL A 213 3.68 4.13 -0.11
CA VAL A 213 4.03 5.29 0.73
C VAL A 213 5.54 5.44 0.96
N PRO A 214 6.28 4.41 1.39
CA PRO A 214 7.71 4.58 1.71
C PRO A 214 8.55 5.04 0.52
N GLY A 215 8.27 4.51 -0.68
CA GLY A 215 8.95 4.91 -1.91
C GLY A 215 8.68 6.38 -2.26
N LEU A 216 7.43 6.82 -2.16
CA LEU A 216 7.06 8.21 -2.44
C LEU A 216 7.72 9.19 -1.46
N PHE A 217 7.66 8.88 -0.16
CA PHE A 217 8.25 9.71 0.89
C PHE A 217 9.76 9.77 0.80
N TYR A 218 10.43 8.63 0.58
CA TYR A 218 11.88 8.61 0.42
C TYR A 218 12.33 9.37 -0.84
N GLY A 219 11.61 9.25 -1.95
CA GLY A 219 11.90 10.05 -3.14
C GLY A 219 11.70 11.56 -2.92
N ALA A 220 10.69 11.96 -2.14
CA ALA A 220 10.51 13.36 -1.73
C ALA A 220 11.65 13.85 -0.83
N ILE A 221 12.14 13.03 0.11
CA ILE A 221 13.32 13.33 0.94
C ILE A 221 14.54 13.60 0.06
N LEU A 222 14.80 12.74 -0.94
CA LEU A 222 15.93 12.93 -1.86
C LEU A 222 15.78 14.18 -2.72
N TRP A 223 14.57 14.45 -3.21
CA TRP A 223 14.28 15.64 -4.00
C TRP A 223 14.55 16.92 -3.18
N TRP A 224 14.06 16.98 -1.95
CA TRP A 224 14.30 18.10 -1.04
C TRP A 224 15.77 18.26 -0.65
N ALA A 225 16.49 17.17 -0.44
CA ALA A 225 17.93 17.20 -0.14
C ALA A 225 18.75 17.80 -1.29
N GLN A 226 18.31 17.61 -2.53
CA GLN A 226 18.92 18.27 -3.69
C GLN A 226 18.58 19.76 -3.71
N ARG A 227 17.32 20.12 -3.50
CA ARG A 227 16.87 21.54 -3.51
C ARG A 227 17.51 22.38 -2.42
N GLN A 228 17.70 21.81 -1.23
CA GLN A 228 18.42 22.48 -0.15
C GLN A 228 19.87 22.78 -0.55
N LYS A 229 20.57 21.85 -1.19
CA LYS A 229 21.93 22.10 -1.69
C LYS A 229 21.99 23.16 -2.78
N GLU A 230 20.97 23.21 -3.64
CA GLU A 230 20.85 24.25 -4.67
C GLU A 230 20.65 25.62 -4.01
N GLU A 231 19.77 25.71 -3.01
CA GLU A 231 19.55 26.93 -2.22
C GLU A 231 20.81 27.39 -1.48
N ASP A 232 21.49 26.48 -0.77
CA ASP A 232 22.74 26.77 -0.04
C ASP A 232 23.85 27.30 -0.97
N ARG A 233 23.91 26.82 -2.22
CA ARG A 233 24.85 27.32 -3.24
C ARG A 233 24.47 28.72 -3.71
N MET A 234 23.19 28.97 -3.97
CA MET A 234 22.70 30.29 -4.40
C MET A 234 22.98 31.36 -3.34
N VAL A 235 22.77 31.04 -2.06
CA VAL A 235 23.06 31.95 -0.95
C VAL A 235 24.57 32.23 -0.84
N ARG A 236 25.41 31.22 -1.07
CA ARG A 236 26.87 31.36 -0.98
C ARG A 236 27.50 32.12 -2.13
N GLU A 237 26.95 32.02 -3.35
CA GLU A 237 27.54 32.59 -4.56
C GLU A 237 27.09 34.04 -4.86
N GLU A 238 26.22 34.66 -4.05
CA GLU A 238 25.63 36.02 -4.22
C GLU A 238 25.01 36.30 -5.62
N ARG A 239 24.96 35.30 -6.51
CA ARG A 239 24.35 35.40 -7.84
C ARG A 239 22.86 35.14 -7.74
N MET A 240 22.14 36.19 -7.34
CA MET A 240 20.67 36.16 -7.32
C MET A 240 20.04 36.22 -8.73
N PHE A 241 20.84 36.43 -9.78
CA PHE A 241 20.33 36.65 -11.13
C PHE A 241 20.89 35.63 -12.13
N LEU A 242 19.95 35.02 -12.88
CA LEU A 242 20.12 34.32 -14.17
C LEU A 242 20.54 32.85 -14.13
N ARG A 243 19.63 31.98 -13.67
CA ARG A 243 19.35 30.71 -14.37
C ARG A 243 17.83 30.48 -14.45
N PHE A 244 17.36 30.16 -15.66
CA PHE A 244 15.98 29.94 -16.13
C PHE A 244 15.00 29.23 -15.16
N PRO A 245 13.68 29.42 -15.33
CA PRO A 245 12.78 29.91 -14.29
C PRO A 245 12.65 28.95 -13.10
N SER A 246 13.19 29.36 -11.97
CA SER A 246 12.91 28.83 -10.63
C SER A 246 11.45 28.99 -10.19
N ALA A 247 10.59 29.61 -11.01
CA ALA A 247 9.18 29.84 -10.71
C ALA A 247 8.36 28.53 -10.65
N LEU A 248 8.78 27.46 -11.33
CA LEU A 248 8.03 26.20 -11.37
C LEU A 248 8.33 25.27 -10.18
N PHE A 249 9.45 25.45 -9.49
CA PHE A 249 9.91 24.52 -8.46
C PHE A 249 10.27 25.23 -7.16
N PRO A 250 9.65 24.84 -6.03
CA PRO A 250 9.77 25.56 -4.76
C PRO A 250 11.13 25.35 -4.09
N LEU A 251 11.59 26.39 -3.38
CA LEU A 251 12.74 26.35 -2.48
C LEU A 251 12.30 26.01 -1.04
N PRO A 252 13.11 25.29 -0.26
CA PRO A 252 12.84 24.98 1.15
C PRO A 252 12.48 26.19 2.02
N SER A 253 13.17 27.33 1.85
CA SER A 253 12.94 28.52 2.68
C SER A 253 11.62 29.27 2.37
N SER A 254 10.96 28.96 1.25
CA SER A 254 9.81 29.72 0.76
C SER A 254 8.60 29.68 1.69
N SER A 255 8.28 30.80 2.32
CA SER A 255 7.07 30.95 3.17
C SER A 255 5.77 30.65 2.43
N LYS A 256 5.67 31.03 1.16
CA LYS A 256 4.47 30.77 0.33
C LYS A 256 4.28 29.27 0.13
N PHE A 257 5.35 28.56 -0.21
CA PHE A 257 5.29 27.13 -0.41
C PHE A 257 5.01 26.37 0.90
N ARG A 258 5.57 26.82 2.03
CA ARG A 258 5.24 26.25 3.35
C ARG A 258 3.74 26.37 3.68
N ARG A 259 3.12 27.52 3.41
CA ARG A 259 1.68 27.71 3.59
C ARG A 259 0.88 26.80 2.65
N PHE A 260 1.30 26.66 1.40
CA PHE A 260 0.70 25.73 0.45
C PHE A 260 0.80 24.28 0.94
N TRP A 261 1.96 23.85 1.44
CA TRP A 261 2.14 22.50 1.97
C TRP A 261 1.26 22.25 3.20
N ALA A 262 1.21 23.20 4.13
CA ALA A 262 0.30 23.13 5.27
C ALA A 262 -1.17 23.02 4.83
N PHE A 263 -1.58 23.78 3.82
CA PHE A 263 -2.91 23.66 3.21
C PHE A 263 -3.13 22.25 2.63
N CYS A 264 -2.18 21.68 1.89
CA CYS A 264 -2.29 20.33 1.37
C CYS A 264 -2.41 19.26 2.46
N ILE A 265 -1.68 19.42 3.58
CA ILE A 265 -1.79 18.54 4.76
C ILE A 265 -3.20 18.64 5.35
N CYS A 266 -3.69 19.85 5.61
CA CYS A 266 -5.05 20.07 6.11
C CYS A 266 -6.12 19.49 5.16
N LEU A 267 -5.92 19.65 3.85
CA LEU A 267 -6.82 19.10 2.84
C LEU A 267 -6.78 17.56 2.81
N SER A 268 -5.62 16.94 3.01
CA SER A 268 -5.48 15.48 3.13
C SER A 268 -6.22 14.96 4.37
N LEU A 269 -6.11 15.65 5.51
CA LEU A 269 -6.86 15.34 6.72
C LEU A 269 -8.37 15.51 6.52
N PHE A 270 -8.79 16.59 5.87
CA PHE A 270 -10.20 16.85 5.55
C PHE A 270 -10.78 15.73 4.68
N PHE A 271 -10.10 15.33 3.61
CA PHE A 271 -10.53 14.20 2.78
C PHE A 271 -10.54 12.87 3.54
N THR A 272 -9.57 12.66 4.43
CA THR A 272 -9.56 11.47 5.28
C THR A 272 -10.78 11.44 6.18
N PHE A 273 -11.04 12.53 6.91
CA PHE A 273 -12.19 12.66 7.79
C PHE A 273 -13.52 12.45 7.04
N THR A 274 -13.75 13.20 5.97
CA THR A 274 -14.98 13.14 5.17
C THR A 274 -15.18 11.81 4.45
N SER A 275 -14.11 11.09 4.11
CA SER A 275 -14.22 9.74 3.53
C SER A 275 -14.65 8.67 4.52
N ASN A 276 -14.70 8.99 5.83
CA ASN A 276 -15.09 8.10 6.91
C ASN A 276 -14.48 6.68 6.78
N PRO A 277 -13.14 6.54 6.75
CA PRO A 277 -12.49 5.27 6.47
C PRO A 277 -12.92 4.23 7.48
N ASN A 278 -13.38 3.08 6.99
CA ASN A 278 -13.85 1.96 7.80
C ASN A 278 -14.97 2.35 8.80
N ARG A 279 -15.73 3.42 8.53
CA ARG A 279 -16.80 3.95 9.39
C ARG A 279 -16.33 4.38 10.79
N THR A 280 -15.05 4.72 10.93
CA THR A 280 -14.42 5.13 12.20
C THR A 280 -15.08 6.37 12.82
N PHE A 281 -15.59 7.28 11.97
CA PHE A 281 -16.26 8.50 12.37
C PHE A 281 -17.80 8.41 12.29
N SER A 282 -18.38 7.21 12.30
CA SER A 282 -19.84 6.97 12.25
C SER A 282 -20.65 7.66 13.36
N TRP A 283 -19.97 8.15 14.40
CA TRP A 283 -20.58 8.91 15.49
C TRP A 283 -20.77 10.41 15.17
N ILE A 284 -20.02 10.96 14.22
CA ILE A 284 -20.21 12.32 13.69
C ILE A 284 -20.85 12.27 12.30
N LEU A 285 -20.27 11.46 11.43
CA LEU A 285 -20.62 11.38 10.02
C LEU A 285 -21.63 10.25 9.78
N PRO A 286 -22.56 10.42 8.80
CA PRO A 286 -23.43 9.33 8.41
C PRO A 286 -22.63 8.17 7.79
N ASP A 287 -23.14 6.95 7.96
CA ASP A 287 -22.60 5.72 7.36
C ASP A 287 -22.87 5.64 5.85
N ALA A 288 -23.97 6.26 5.40
CA ALA A 288 -24.32 6.44 4.00
C ALA A 288 -25.04 7.78 3.82
N ILE A 289 -24.76 8.47 2.72
CA ILE A 289 -25.41 9.74 2.38
C ILE A 289 -26.67 9.48 1.53
N ASP A 290 -26.62 8.45 0.69
CA ASP A 290 -27.73 8.04 -0.17
C ASP A 290 -27.87 6.49 -0.14
N PRO A 291 -28.87 5.94 0.55
CA PRO A 291 -29.80 6.64 1.45
C PRO A 291 -29.08 7.20 2.69
N TRP A 292 -29.63 8.24 3.31
CA TRP A 292 -29.07 8.80 4.54
C TRP A 292 -29.21 7.81 5.70
N VAL A 293 -28.10 7.23 6.15
CA VAL A 293 -28.06 6.28 7.25
C VAL A 293 -27.08 6.78 8.30
N GLN A 294 -27.57 7.08 9.49
CA GLN A 294 -26.74 7.42 10.65
C GLN A 294 -27.29 6.73 11.89
N VAL A 295 -26.44 5.95 12.56
CA VAL A 295 -26.80 5.25 13.79
C VAL A 295 -26.03 5.88 14.96
N PRO A 296 -26.70 6.57 15.90
CA PRO A 296 -26.03 7.17 17.06
C PRO A 296 -25.28 6.14 17.90
N LEU A 297 -24.17 6.54 18.53
CA LEU A 297 -23.34 5.65 19.37
C LEU A 297 -24.14 4.91 20.45
N VAL A 298 -25.09 5.60 21.09
CA VAL A 298 -25.94 5.00 22.12
C VAL A 298 -26.76 3.83 21.55
N ARG A 299 -27.30 3.97 20.33
CA ARG A 299 -28.04 2.90 19.66
C ARG A 299 -27.11 1.77 19.21
N GLN A 300 -25.94 2.09 18.66
CA GLN A 300 -24.92 1.08 18.34
C GLN A 300 -24.54 0.25 19.59
N TRP A 301 -24.39 0.91 20.74
CA TRP A 301 -24.10 0.25 22.01
C TRP A 301 -25.25 -0.63 22.49
N GLN A 302 -26.50 -0.17 22.36
CA GLN A 302 -27.68 -0.98 22.67
C GLN A 302 -27.75 -2.25 21.81
N HIS A 303 -27.39 -2.19 20.52
CA HIS A 303 -27.33 -3.39 19.68
C HIS A 303 -26.38 -4.45 20.24
N VAL A 304 -25.29 -4.08 20.93
CA VAL A 304 -24.38 -5.05 21.56
C VAL A 304 -25.11 -5.90 22.61
N SER A 305 -25.97 -5.28 23.44
CA SER A 305 -26.78 -6.01 24.43
C SER A 305 -27.82 -6.94 23.81
N GLN A 306 -28.30 -6.63 22.59
CA GLN A 306 -29.26 -7.46 21.87
C GLN A 306 -28.59 -8.61 21.11
N VAL A 307 -27.40 -8.35 20.54
CA VAL A 307 -26.68 -9.31 19.70
C VAL A 307 -25.95 -10.37 20.55
N ARG A 308 -25.35 -9.99 21.68
CA ARG A 308 -24.58 -10.94 22.52
C ARG A 308 -25.39 -12.17 22.97
N PRO A 309 -26.64 -12.04 23.46
CA PRO A 309 -27.47 -13.20 23.80
C PRO A 309 -27.78 -14.09 22.60
N LEU A 310 -27.99 -13.51 21.41
CA LEU A 310 -28.24 -14.28 20.19
C LEU A 310 -27.00 -15.07 19.75
N LEU A 311 -25.81 -14.44 19.82
CA LEU A 311 -24.55 -15.12 19.50
C LEU A 311 -24.25 -16.26 20.49
N ALA A 312 -24.65 -16.12 21.75
CA ALA A 312 -24.49 -17.16 22.76
C ALA A 312 -25.35 -18.41 22.51
N GLN A 313 -26.43 -18.29 21.73
CA GLN A 313 -27.27 -19.43 21.33
C GLN A 313 -26.64 -20.26 20.20
N ILE A 314 -25.64 -19.72 19.50
CA ILE A 314 -24.95 -20.41 18.41
C ILE A 314 -23.99 -21.45 19.02
N PRO A 315 -24.18 -22.76 18.76
CA PRO A 315 -23.29 -23.80 19.28
C PRO A 315 -21.82 -23.54 18.95
N ALA A 316 -20.92 -24.04 19.82
CA ALA A 316 -19.48 -23.82 19.69
C ALA A 316 -18.87 -24.47 18.43
N ASP A 317 -19.52 -25.53 17.95
CA ASP A 317 -19.13 -26.39 16.84
C ASP A 317 -19.95 -26.14 15.56
N ALA A 318 -20.95 -25.25 15.61
CA ALA A 318 -21.78 -24.94 14.46
C ALA A 318 -21.00 -24.24 13.34
N SER A 319 -21.28 -24.64 12.10
CA SER A 319 -20.85 -23.94 10.89
C SER A 319 -21.68 -22.66 10.73
N VAL A 320 -21.03 -21.51 10.57
CA VAL A 320 -21.69 -20.21 10.58
C VAL A 320 -21.41 -19.41 9.32
N ALA A 321 -22.44 -18.74 8.78
CA ALA A 321 -22.29 -17.71 7.76
C ALA A 321 -22.78 -16.37 8.33
N ALA A 322 -21.92 -15.35 8.35
CA ALA A 322 -22.24 -14.06 8.95
C ALA A 322 -21.69 -12.88 8.15
N THR A 323 -22.18 -11.67 8.45
CA THR A 323 -21.68 -10.43 7.82
C THR A 323 -20.30 -10.03 8.35
N ASN A 324 -19.60 -9.14 7.64
CA ASN A 324 -18.25 -8.67 7.99
C ASN A 324 -18.10 -8.18 9.44
N THR A 325 -19.16 -7.67 10.06
CA THR A 325 -19.13 -7.15 11.43
C THR A 325 -19.27 -8.23 12.49
N ILE A 326 -19.96 -9.34 12.18
CA ILE A 326 -20.21 -10.45 13.10
C ILE A 326 -19.16 -11.55 12.96
N VAL A 327 -18.61 -11.76 11.76
CA VAL A 327 -17.58 -12.77 11.49
C VAL A 327 -16.41 -12.72 12.49
N PRO A 328 -15.81 -11.56 12.83
CA PRO A 328 -14.73 -11.50 13.80
C PRO A 328 -15.11 -12.04 15.18
N ILE A 329 -16.35 -11.84 15.62
CA ILE A 329 -16.86 -12.28 16.93
C ILE A 329 -17.02 -13.81 16.95
N LEU A 330 -17.39 -14.41 15.81
CA LEU A 330 -17.55 -15.85 15.64
C LEU A 330 -16.30 -16.55 15.08
N SER A 331 -15.16 -15.85 14.99
CA SER A 331 -13.93 -16.37 14.34
C SER A 331 -13.30 -17.58 15.03
N SER A 332 -13.75 -17.93 16.24
CA SER A 332 -13.36 -19.16 16.93
C SER A 332 -14.01 -20.43 16.33
N ARG A 333 -15.02 -20.27 15.47
CA ARG A 333 -15.68 -21.39 14.77
C ARG A 333 -14.74 -21.95 13.71
N ARG A 334 -14.68 -23.29 13.64
CA ARG A 334 -13.87 -24.00 12.64
C ARG A 334 -14.34 -23.74 11.22
N GLU A 335 -15.65 -23.66 11.04
CA GLU A 335 -16.31 -23.45 9.75
C GLU A 335 -17.05 -22.13 9.79
N ILE A 336 -16.42 -21.09 9.26
CA ILE A 336 -16.99 -19.74 9.21
C ILE A 336 -16.87 -19.16 7.81
N LEU A 337 -18.00 -18.71 7.29
CA LEU A 337 -18.12 -18.05 6.00
C LEU A 337 -18.61 -16.62 6.17
N ARG A 338 -18.23 -15.80 5.19
CA ARG A 338 -18.65 -14.42 5.07
C ARG A 338 -19.84 -14.34 4.12
N PHE A 339 -21.02 -14.08 4.64
CA PHE A 339 -22.23 -13.92 3.84
C PHE A 339 -22.05 -12.81 2.77
N PRO A 340 -22.48 -13.00 1.50
CA PRO A 340 -23.30 -14.10 0.99
C PRO A 340 -22.53 -15.28 0.38
N MET A 341 -21.24 -15.46 0.68
CA MET A 341 -20.55 -16.69 0.27
C MET A 341 -21.10 -17.87 1.09
N LEU A 342 -21.66 -18.87 0.39
CA LEU A 342 -22.34 -20.01 0.99
C LEU A 342 -21.65 -21.36 0.73
N GLU A 343 -20.58 -21.38 -0.08
CA GLU A 343 -19.88 -22.60 -0.41
C GLU A 343 -18.62 -22.76 0.45
N LEU A 344 -18.60 -23.80 1.29
CA LEU A 344 -17.41 -24.25 2.02
C LEU A 344 -16.96 -25.58 1.44
N ARG A 345 -15.76 -25.62 0.84
CA ARG A 345 -15.11 -26.86 0.42
C ARG A 345 -14.05 -27.22 1.46
N ASN A 346 -14.34 -28.23 2.27
CA ASN A 346 -13.35 -28.81 3.17
C ASN A 346 -12.41 -29.72 2.38
N CYS A 347 -11.09 -29.61 2.59
CA CYS A 347 -10.21 -30.71 2.19
C CYS A 347 -10.61 -31.98 2.96
N PRO A 348 -10.58 -33.16 2.33
CA PRO A 348 -10.83 -34.41 3.04
C PRO A 348 -9.88 -34.50 4.24
N ARG A 349 -10.43 -34.87 5.40
CA ARG A 349 -9.63 -35.15 6.60
C ARG A 349 -8.54 -36.15 6.18
N SER A 350 -7.26 -35.77 6.29
CA SER A 350 -6.24 -36.80 6.42
C SER A 350 -6.67 -37.66 7.61
N PRO A 351 -6.89 -38.98 7.44
CA PRO A 351 -7.31 -39.82 8.54
C PRO A 351 -6.22 -39.73 9.60
N ARG A 352 -6.54 -39.10 10.74
CA ARG A 352 -5.74 -39.29 11.96
C ARG A 352 -5.85 -40.77 12.27
N ASN A 353 -4.78 -41.49 12.00
CA ASN A 353 -4.42 -42.81 12.51
C ASN A 353 -5.61 -43.66 12.99
N ALA A 354 -6.09 -44.54 12.11
CA ALA A 354 -6.55 -45.85 12.54
C ALA A 354 -5.30 -46.74 12.61
N ALA A 355 -4.66 -46.77 13.78
CA ALA A 355 -3.81 -47.83 14.35
C ALA A 355 -2.98 -47.22 15.50
#